data_AF-A0A6A4G6C5-F1
#
_entry.id   AF-A0A6A4G6C5-F1
#
_cell.length_a   1.000
_cell.length_b   1.000
_cell.length_c   1.000
_cell.angle_alpha   90.00
_cell.angle_beta   90.00
_cell.angle_gamma   90.00
#
_symmetry.space_group_name_H-M   'P 1'
#
loop_
_entity.id
_entity.type
_entity.pdbx_description
1 polymer ?
#
loop_
_entity_poly.entity_id
_entity_poly.type
_entity_poly.pdbx_seq_one_letter_code
_entity_poly.pdbx_strand_id
1 'polypeptide(L)'
;MALDKVKKDILSNPEFSEWVKYVDDFNAKYPEQPTSMISTLLNHYSDAALFKLTETAKNVQETKSIATKLRGPKNWVVVLP
;
A
#
# COMPACT_ATOMS: atom_id res chain seq x y z
N MET A 1 -13.29 -8.11 -25.86
CA MET A 1 -11.83 -8.08 -25.61
C MET A 1 -11.61 -7.32 -24.31
N ALA A 2 -11.30 -8.03 -23.22
CA ALA A 2 -11.17 -7.44 -21.88
C ALA A 2 -9.70 -7.15 -21.55
N LEU A 3 -9.00 -6.44 -22.44
CA LEU A 3 -7.63 -5.99 -22.18
C LEU A 3 -7.57 -4.94 -21.05
N ASP A 4 -8.69 -4.31 -20.73
CA ASP A 4 -8.81 -3.32 -19.65
C ASP A 4 -8.93 -3.96 -18.26
N LYS A 5 -9.22 -5.27 -18.17
CA LYS A 5 -9.43 -5.98 -16.89
C LYS A 5 -8.15 -6.44 -16.20
N VAL A 6 -6.99 -6.29 -16.83
CA VAL A 6 -5.71 -6.73 -16.23
C VAL A 6 -4.63 -5.65 -16.38
N LYS A 7 -4.91 -4.43 -15.90
CA LYS A 7 -3.85 -3.81 -15.09
C LYS A 7 -3.75 -4.68 -13.85
N LYS A 8 -2.78 -5.59 -13.83
CA LYS A 8 -2.44 -6.39 -12.65
C LYS A 8 -2.34 -5.40 -11.48
N ASP A 9 -3.32 -5.46 -10.57
CA ASP A 9 -3.30 -4.63 -9.38
C ASP A 9 -2.02 -4.97 -8.62
N ILE A 10 -1.17 -3.97 -8.38
CA ILE A 10 0.10 -4.19 -7.67
C ILE A 10 -0.15 -4.76 -6.27
N LEU A 11 -1.32 -4.48 -5.69
CA LEU A 11 -1.72 -5.01 -4.40
C LEU A 11 -2.02 -6.52 -4.44
N SER A 12 -2.27 -7.09 -5.63
CA SER A 12 -2.39 -8.54 -5.86
C SER A 12 -1.05 -9.21 -6.17
N ASN A 13 0.07 -8.47 -6.29
CA ASN A 13 1.37 -9.07 -6.53
C ASN A 13 1.87 -9.77 -5.24
N PRO A 14 2.24 -11.06 -5.28
CA PRO A 14 2.84 -11.76 -4.15
C PRO A 14 4.09 -11.05 -3.59
N GLU A 15 4.97 -10.53 -4.46
CA GLU A 15 6.18 -9.80 -4.04
C GLU A 15 5.83 -8.50 -3.30
N PHE A 16 4.74 -7.84 -3.71
CA PHE A 16 4.25 -6.66 -3.00
C PHE A 16 3.72 -7.04 -1.61
N SER A 17 3.05 -8.18 -1.50
CA SER A 17 2.58 -8.69 -0.21
C SER A 17 3.73 -9.05 0.73
N GLU A 18 4.82 -9.63 0.19
CA GLU A 18 6.05 -9.90 0.92
C GLU A 18 6.72 -8.61 1.39
N TRP A 19 6.81 -7.59 0.52
CA TRP A 19 7.33 -6.27 0.90
C TRP A 19 6.49 -5.61 2.01
N VAL A 20 5.16 -5.67 1.93
CA VAL A 20 4.28 -5.16 3.00
C VAL A 20 4.59 -5.85 4.33
N LYS A 21 4.74 -7.18 4.31
CA LYS A 21 5.10 -7.94 5.51
C LYS A 21 6.48 -7.57 6.04
N TYR A 22 7.46 -7.42 5.16
CA TYR A 22 8.80 -6.98 5.53
C TYR A 22 8.78 -5.62 6.24
N VAL A 23 8.03 -4.64 5.73
CA VAL A 23 7.92 -3.32 6.36
C VAL A 23 7.24 -3.40 7.73
N ASP A 24 6.21 -4.25 7.89
CA ASP A 24 5.60 -4.49 9.21
C ASP A 24 6.61 -5.08 10.20
N ASP A 25 7.32 -6.15 9.79
CA ASP A 25 8.31 -6.83 10.63
C ASP A 25 9.47 -5.89 11.00
N PHE A 26 9.91 -5.05 10.05
CA PHE A 26 10.91 -4.01 10.28
C PHE A 26 10.43 -2.99 11.32
N ASN A 27 9.22 -2.46 11.16
CA ASN A 27 8.66 -1.47 12.08
C ASN A 27 8.39 -2.04 13.48
N ALA A 28 8.03 -3.32 13.58
CA ALA A 28 7.89 -4.00 14.85
C ALA A 28 9.25 -4.18 15.55
N LYS A 29 10.32 -4.42 14.78
CA LYS A 29 11.69 -4.58 15.30
C LYS A 29 12.35 -3.25 15.66
N TYR A 30 12.05 -2.18 14.92
CA TYR A 30 12.65 -0.85 15.07
C TYR A 30 11.59 0.23 15.31
N PRO A 31 10.87 0.21 16.44
CA PRO A 31 9.76 1.12 16.70
C PRO A 31 10.16 2.60 16.80
N GLU A 32 11.43 2.88 17.11
CA GLU A 32 11.97 4.25 17.18
C GLU A 32 12.25 4.87 15.80
N GLN A 33 12.31 4.05 14.75
CA GLN A 33 12.61 4.48 13.36
C GLN A 33 11.66 3.81 12.36
N PRO A 34 10.35 4.07 12.44
CA PRO A 34 9.38 3.43 11.58
C PRO A 34 9.51 3.90 10.12
N THR A 35 9.30 2.97 9.20
CA THR A 35 9.21 3.21 7.75
C THR A 35 7.74 3.30 7.33
N SER A 36 7.39 4.36 6.58
CA SER A 36 6.05 4.54 6.02
C SER A 36 5.93 3.86 4.65
N MET A 37 4.99 2.91 4.52
CA MET A 37 4.67 2.29 3.23
C MET A 37 4.21 3.32 2.20
N ILE A 38 3.45 4.34 2.64
CA ILE A 38 2.87 5.35 1.74
C ILE A 38 3.94 6.30 1.23
N SER A 39 4.92 6.68 2.05
CA SER A 39 6.05 7.50 1.59
C SER A 39 6.77 6.82 0.42
N THR A 40 7.02 5.51 0.54
CA THR A 40 7.63 4.74 -0.54
C THR A 40 6.74 4.69 -1.78
N LEU A 41 5.44 4.47 -1.63
CA LEU A 41 4.50 4.43 -2.75
C LEU A 41 4.33 5.79 -3.45
N LEU A 42 4.40 6.90 -2.72
CA LEU A 42 4.30 8.25 -3.29
C LEU A 42 5.49 8.62 -4.19
N ASN A 43 6.62 7.92 -4.10
CA ASN A 43 7.72 8.05 -5.06
C ASN A 43 7.40 7.46 -6.44
N HIS A 44 6.35 6.64 -6.54
CA HIS A 44 5.97 5.91 -7.75
C HIS A 44 4.56 6.25 -8.25
N TYR A 45 3.69 6.72 -7.35
CA TYR A 45 2.29 7.04 -7.63
C TYR A 45 1.99 8.44 -7.13
N SER A 46 1.22 9.21 -7.91
CA SER A 46 0.60 10.43 -7.37
C SER A 46 -0.41 10.07 -6.27
N ASP A 47 -0.68 11.02 -5.37
CA ASP A 47 -1.68 10.87 -4.32
C ASP A 47 -3.04 10.41 -4.87
N ALA A 48 -3.50 11.02 -5.96
CA ALA A 48 -4.77 10.67 -6.60
C ALA A 48 -4.75 9.24 -7.19
N ALA A 49 -3.63 8.81 -7.78
CA ALA A 49 -3.49 7.46 -8.31
C ALA A 49 -3.50 6.42 -7.18
N LEU A 50 -2.76 6.70 -6.09
CA LEU A 50 -2.69 5.83 -4.92
C LEU A 50 -4.03 5.76 -4.17
N PHE A 51 -4.75 6.87 -4.07
CA PHE A 51 -6.10 6.91 -3.52
C PHE A 51 -7.06 6.03 -4.33
N LYS A 52 -7.06 6.16 -5.65
CA LYS A 52 -7.92 5.36 -6.55
C LYS A 52 -7.58 3.86 -6.52
N LEU A 53 -6.28 3.53 -6.48
CA LEU A 53 -5.80 2.16 -6.33
C LEU A 53 -6.36 1.54 -5.05
N THR A 54 -6.19 2.23 -3.93
CA THR A 54 -6.65 1.73 -2.62
C THR A 54 -8.17 1.73 -2.47
N GLU A 55 -8.92 2.65 -3.09
CA GLU A 55 -10.40 2.58 -3.16
C GLU A 55 -10.86 1.30 -3.85
N THR A 56 -10.27 1.01 -5.01
CA THR A 56 -10.67 -0.13 -5.85
C THR A 56 -10.38 -1.45 -5.13
N ALA A 57 -9.18 -1.56 -4.55
CA ALA A 57 -8.71 -2.76 -3.88
C ALA A 57 -9.45 -3.11 -2.57
N LYS A 58 -10.08 -2.13 -1.90
CA LYS A 58 -10.94 -2.42 -0.73
C LYS A 58 -12.15 -3.29 -1.06
N ASN A 59 -12.56 -3.34 -2.32
CA ASN A 59 -13.71 -4.10 -2.79
C ASN A 59 -13.35 -5.48 -3.33
N VAL A 60 -12.07 -5.84 -3.37
CA VAL A 60 -11.58 -7.15 -3.84
C VAL A 60 -11.07 -7.94 -2.64
N GLN A 61 -11.59 -9.17 -2.44
CA GLN A 61 -11.29 -9.97 -1.25
C GLN A 61 -9.79 -10.18 -1.01
N GLU A 62 -9.04 -10.41 -2.09
CA GLU A 62 -7.59 -10.65 -2.05
C GLU A 62 -6.78 -9.43 -1.61
N THR A 63 -7.15 -8.22 -2.02
CA THR A 63 -6.36 -7.00 -1.79
C THR A 63 -6.93 -6.11 -0.68
N LYS A 64 -8.09 -6.44 -0.15
CA LYS A 64 -8.80 -5.67 0.88
C LYS A 64 -7.97 -5.42 2.14
N SER A 65 -7.21 -6.41 2.60
CA SER A 65 -6.39 -6.29 3.81
C SER A 65 -5.27 -5.26 3.64
N ILE A 66 -4.54 -5.36 2.52
CA ILE A 66 -3.46 -4.44 2.14
C ILE A 66 -4.01 -3.04 1.90
N ALA A 67 -5.11 -2.91 1.15
CA ALA A 67 -5.74 -1.62 0.87
C ALA A 67 -6.23 -0.91 2.15
N THR A 68 -6.77 -1.67 3.10
CA THR A 68 -7.19 -1.15 4.41
C THR A 68 -5.98 -0.69 5.22
N LYS A 69 -4.88 -1.46 5.20
CA LYS A 69 -3.63 -1.10 5.87
C LYS A 69 -3.07 0.21 5.32
N LEU A 70 -2.94 0.35 4.00
CA LEU A 70 -2.38 1.55 3.36
C LEU A 70 -3.15 2.84 3.68
N ARG A 71 -4.44 2.73 4.01
CA ARG A 71 -5.30 3.85 4.42
C ARG A 71 -5.35 4.08 5.92
N GLY A 72 -4.73 3.19 6.70
CA GLY A 72 -4.63 3.33 8.14
C GLY A 72 -3.81 4.58 8.48
N PRO A 73 -4.23 5.35 9.51
CA PRO A 73 -3.57 6.60 9.86
C PRO A 73 -2.06 6.43 10.12
N LYS A 74 -1.64 5.27 10.66
CA LYS A 74 -0.24 4.91 10.91
C LYS A 74 0.66 4.96 9.67
N ASN A 75 0.10 4.76 8.46
CA ASN A 75 0.87 4.80 7.22
C ASN A 75 0.98 6.20 6.61
N TRP A 76 0.04 7.10 6.93
CA TRP A 76 0.01 8.49 6.46
C TRP A 76 0.71 9.46 7.42
N VAL A 77 1.23 8.98 8.56
CA VAL A 77 2.09 9.80 9.42
C VAL A 77 3.48 9.95 8.78
N VAL A 78 3.53 10.76 7.73
CA VAL A 78 4.72 11.51 7.35
C VAL A 78 4.42 12.92 7.80
N VAL A 79 5.24 13.42 8.72
CA VAL A 79 5.21 14.77 9.26
C VAL A 79 4.89 15.75 8.13
N LEU A 80 3.67 16.31 8.16
CA LEU A 80 3.37 17.51 7.39
C LEU A 80 4.21 18.63 8.02
N PRO A 81 4.94 19.44 7.24
CA PRO A 81 5.59 20.64 7.75
C PRO A 81 4.59 21.62 8.38
#